data_AF-A0A8S2ZG64-F1
#
_entry.id   AF-A0A8S2ZG64-F1
#
_cell.length_a   1.000
_cell.length_b   1.000
_cell.length_c   1.000
_cell.angle_alpha   90.00
_cell.angle_beta   90.00
_cell.angle_gamma   90.00
#
_symmetry.space_group_name_H-M   'P 1'
#
loop_
_entity.id
_entity.type
_entity.pdbx_description
1 polymer ?
#
loop_
_entity_poly.entity_id
_entity_poly.type
_entity_poly.pdbx_seq_one_letter_code
_entity_poly.pdbx_strand_id
1 'polypeptide(L)'
;MVEHIEDQEEKHEVTTMLHKYYKIFDITKLNISNLKAPPMINTGDNPPISSRAYRTDQHRGQLISRTVNKMVQAGQVKRSYSSWS
;
A
#
# COMPACT_ATOMS: atom_id res chain seq x y z
N MET A 1 -4.91 16.40 -13.42
CA MET A 1 -3.60 15.95 -13.94
C MET A 1 -3.25 16.56 -15.30
N VAL A 2 -4.19 16.81 -16.20
CA VAL A 2 -3.90 17.35 -17.55
C VAL A 2 -4.36 18.82 -17.72
N GLU A 3 -4.71 19.48 -16.62
CA GLU A 3 -5.25 20.85 -16.62
C GLU A 3 -4.18 21.92 -16.81
N HIS A 4 -2.91 21.56 -16.65
CA HIS A 4 -1.75 22.46 -16.76
C HIS A 4 -1.00 22.35 -18.10
N ILE A 5 -1.50 21.55 -19.05
CA ILE A 5 -0.89 21.42 -20.38
C ILE A 5 -1.59 22.41 -21.32
N GLU A 6 -0.85 23.41 -21.78
CA GLU A 6 -1.35 24.48 -22.66
C GLU A 6 -1.45 24.03 -24.12
N ASP A 7 -0.54 23.14 -24.56
CA ASP A 7 -0.56 22.52 -25.89
C ASP A 7 -1.68 21.47 -26.00
N GLN A 8 -2.56 21.65 -26.99
CA GLN A 8 -3.70 20.76 -27.21
C GLN A 8 -3.31 19.40 -27.78
N GLU A 9 -2.24 19.32 -28.58
CA GLU A 9 -1.77 18.04 -29.14
C GLU A 9 -1.16 17.18 -28.04
N GLU A 10 -0.28 17.76 -27.23
CA GLU A 10 0.34 17.08 -26.08
C GLU A 10 -0.72 16.64 -25.07
N LYS A 11 -1.71 17.49 -24.79
CA LYS A 11 -2.85 17.16 -23.93
C LYS A 11 -3.63 15.95 -24.45
N HIS A 12 -3.86 15.87 -25.75
CA HIS A 12 -4.56 14.74 -26.37
C HIS A 12 -3.74 13.45 -26.28
N GLU A 13 -2.43 13.51 -26.55
CA GLU A 13 -1.53 12.36 -26.44
C GLU A 13 -1.48 11.80 -25.01
N VAL A 14 -1.28 12.68 -24.01
CA VAL A 14 -1.23 12.29 -22.59
C VAL A 14 -2.55 11.69 -22.15
N THR A 15 -3.68 12.29 -22.53
CA THR A 15 -5.01 11.77 -22.19
C THR A 15 -5.22 10.38 -22.79
N THR A 16 -4.83 10.19 -24.06
CA THR A 16 -4.91 8.90 -24.74
C THR A 16 -4.02 7.84 -24.07
N MET A 17 -2.80 8.21 -23.67
CA MET A 17 -1.89 7.38 -22.89
C MET A 17 -2.51 6.95 -21.55
N LEU A 18 -3.06 7.89 -20.79
CA LEU A 18 -3.70 7.62 -19.50
C LEU A 18 -4.92 6.69 -19.64
N HIS A 19 -5.74 6.88 -20.68
CA HIS A 19 -6.85 5.98 -20.98
C HIS A 19 -6.36 4.59 -21.41
N LYS A 20 -5.33 4.50 -22.26
CA LYS A 20 -4.77 3.24 -22.74
C LYS A 20 -4.15 2.42 -21.60
N TYR A 21 -3.46 3.08 -20.68
CA TYR A 21 -2.74 2.45 -19.56
C TYR A 21 -3.44 2.66 -18.21
N TYR A 22 -4.76 2.89 -18.21
CA TYR A 22 -5.51 3.23 -16.99
C TYR A 22 -5.29 2.24 -15.85
N LYS A 23 -5.12 0.94 -16.15
CA LYS A 23 -4.89 -0.10 -15.13
C LYS A 23 -3.58 0.09 -14.34
N ILE A 24 -2.59 0.74 -14.94
CA ILE A 24 -1.30 1.03 -14.31
C ILE A 24 -1.41 2.29 -13.44
N PHE A 25 -2.14 3.29 -13.93
CA PHE A 25 -2.31 4.58 -13.28
C PHE A 25 -3.49 4.65 -12.30
N ASP A 26 -4.29 3.59 -12.18
CA ASP A 26 -5.42 3.53 -11.26
C ASP A 26 -4.92 3.44 -9.80
N ILE A 27 -4.80 4.60 -9.17
CA ILE A 27 -4.44 4.72 -7.74
C ILE A 27 -5.58 4.36 -6.79
N THR A 28 -6.80 4.17 -7.30
CA THR A 28 -7.99 3.87 -6.46
C THR A 28 -8.06 2.39 -6.10
N LYS A 29 -7.41 1.53 -6.90
CA LYS A 29 -7.37 0.08 -6.69
C LYS A 29 -6.00 -0.36 -6.21
N LEU A 30 -6.00 -1.32 -5.30
CA LEU A 30 -4.78 -2.01 -4.92
C LEU A 30 -4.36 -2.94 -6.05
N ASN A 31 -3.12 -2.78 -6.50
CA ASN A 31 -2.52 -3.64 -7.50
C ASN A 31 -1.79 -4.79 -6.79
N ILE A 32 -2.09 -6.03 -7.17
CA ILE A 32 -1.44 -7.22 -6.65
C ILE A 32 -0.43 -7.66 -7.72
N SER A 33 0.85 -7.68 -7.37
CA SER A 33 1.89 -8.16 -8.29
C SER A 33 1.78 -9.67 -8.47
N ASN A 34 1.75 -10.13 -9.72
CA ASN A 34 1.87 -11.55 -10.08
C ASN A 34 3.33 -12.02 -10.00
N LEU A 35 3.96 -11.87 -8.83
CA LEU A 35 5.30 -12.39 -8.60
C LEU A 35 5.25 -13.93 -8.60
N LYS A 36 6.16 -14.56 -9.35
CA LYS A 36 6.26 -16.04 -9.42
C LYS A 36 6.60 -16.67 -8.06
N ALA A 37 7.35 -15.95 -7.22
CA ALA A 37 7.69 -16.37 -5.88
C ALA A 37 7.42 -15.22 -4.90
N PRO A 38 6.89 -15.52 -3.70
CA PRO A 38 6.74 -14.51 -2.66
C PRO A 38 8.12 -14.00 -2.20
N PRO A 39 8.24 -12.72 -1.84
CA PRO A 39 9.49 -12.18 -1.30
C PRO A 39 9.86 -12.89 0.01
N MET A 40 11.13 -13.26 0.14
CA MET A 40 11.68 -13.89 1.35
C MET A 40 12.57 -12.90 2.09
N ILE A 41 12.38 -12.79 3.40
CA ILE A 41 13.21 -11.97 4.28
C ILE A 41 14.21 -12.88 4.96
N ASN A 42 15.51 -12.62 4.79
CA ASN A 42 16.57 -13.38 5.46
C ASN A 42 16.98 -12.67 6.76
N THR A 43 16.62 -13.24 7.90
CA THR A 43 16.96 -12.71 9.24
C THR A 43 18.30 -13.22 9.76
N GLY A 44 19.00 -14.11 9.03
CA GLY A 44 20.19 -14.80 9.52
C GLY A 44 19.93 -15.53 10.84
N ASP A 45 20.89 -15.46 11.75
CA ASP A 45 20.80 -16.08 13.09
C ASP A 45 20.15 -15.19 14.16
N ASN A 46 19.54 -14.07 13.75
CA ASN A 46 18.95 -13.14 14.71
C ASN A 46 17.68 -13.73 15.34
N PRO A 47 17.60 -13.82 16.68
CA PRO A 47 16.42 -14.32 17.35
C PRO A 47 15.25 -13.31 17.25
N PRO A 48 14.00 -13.78 17.41
CA PRO A 48 12.84 -12.89 17.47
C PRO A 48 12.95 -11.86 18.58
N ILE A 49 12.66 -10.61 18.24
CA ILE A 49 12.56 -9.50 19.19
C ILE A 49 11.08 -9.22 19.44
N SER A 50 10.70 -9.17 20.72
CA SER A 50 9.38 -8.75 21.16
C SER A 50 9.49 -7.50 22.02
N SER A 51 8.73 -6.48 21.64
CA SER A 51 8.66 -5.18 22.25
C SER A 51 7.19 -4.81 22.48
N ARG A 52 6.94 -4.00 23.51
CA ARG A 52 5.59 -3.48 23.73
C ARG A 52 5.30 -2.36 22.73
N ALA A 53 4.08 -2.36 22.19
CA ALA A 53 3.59 -1.25 21.39
C ALA A 53 3.71 0.08 22.16
N TYR A 54 4.06 1.14 21.43
CA TYR A 54 4.13 2.48 21.98
C TYR A 54 2.78 2.93 22.53
N ARG A 55 2.82 3.69 23.63
CA ARG A 55 1.62 4.33 24.17
C ARG A 55 1.15 5.40 23.19
N THR A 56 -0.14 5.40 22.90
CA THR A 56 -0.79 6.40 22.04
C THR A 56 -1.98 7.00 22.78
N ASP A 57 -2.29 8.27 22.49
CA ASP A 57 -3.53 8.87 22.95
C ASP A 57 -4.74 8.23 22.26
N GLN A 58 -5.92 8.43 22.84
CA GLN A 58 -7.15 7.80 22.37
C GLN A 58 -7.50 8.17 20.92
N HIS A 59 -7.28 9.43 20.52
CA HIS A 59 -7.60 9.89 19.17
C HIS A 59 -6.70 9.21 18.14
N ARG A 60 -5.38 9.18 18.40
CA ARG A 60 -4.42 8.47 17.54
C ARG A 60 -4.69 6.97 17.51
N GLY A 61 -5.04 6.37 18.65
CA GLY A 61 -5.43 4.96 18.73
C GLY A 61 -6.60 4.63 17.80
N GLN A 62 -7.65 5.46 17.79
CA GLN A 62 -8.79 5.29 16.89
C GLN A 62 -8.41 5.41 15.41
N LEU A 63 -7.55 6.37 15.07
CA LEU A 63 -7.04 6.53 13.70
C LEU A 63 -6.24 5.29 13.24
N ILE A 64 -5.37 4.78 14.11
CA ILE A 64 -4.60 3.55 13.84
C ILE A 64 -5.56 2.38 13.61
N SER A 65 -6.53 2.15 14.50
CA SER A 65 -7.49 1.06 14.36
C SER A 65 -8.31 1.16 13.07
N ARG A 66 -8.77 2.36 12.68
CA ARG A 66 -9.49 2.55 11.41
C ARG A 66 -8.63 2.20 10.20
N THR A 67 -7.37 2.61 10.20
CA THR A 67 -6.42 2.31 9.11
C THR A 67 -6.13 0.81 9.04
N VAL A 68 -5.84 0.17 10.18
CA VAL A 68 -5.62 -1.28 10.25
C VAL A 68 -6.84 -2.05 9.74
N ASN A 69 -8.06 -1.64 10.13
CA ASN A 69 -9.29 -2.30 9.66
C ASN A 69 -9.44 -2.21 8.13
N LYS A 70 -9.12 -1.07 7.51
CA LYS A 70 -9.10 -0.95 6.04
C LYS A 70 -8.10 -1.92 5.41
N MET A 71 -6.90 -2.04 5.98
CA MET A 71 -5.86 -2.95 5.49
C MET A 71 -6.26 -4.43 5.66
N VAL A 72 -6.95 -4.78 6.75
CA VAL A 72 -7.49 -6.13 6.97
C VAL A 72 -8.57 -6.46 5.95
N GLN A 73 -9.52 -5.55 5.72
CA GLN A 73 -10.59 -5.72 4.72
C GLN A 73 -10.02 -5.86 3.30
N ALA A 74 -8.94 -5.13 3.00
CA ALA A 74 -8.21 -5.21 1.74
C ALA A 74 -7.30 -6.46 1.63
N GLY A 75 -7.19 -7.28 2.67
CA GLY A 75 -6.33 -8.47 2.70
C GLY A 75 -4.83 -8.19 2.74
N GLN A 76 -4.40 -6.96 3.02
CA GLN A 76 -2.99 -6.56 3.09
C GLN A 76 -2.31 -7.03 4.39
N VAL A 77 -3.06 -7.08 5.48
CA VAL A 77 -2.58 -7.56 6.79
C VAL A 77 -3.58 -8.55 7.38
N LYS A 78 -3.07 -9.48 8.20
CA LYS A 78 -3.87 -10.48 8.88
C LYS A 78 -3.39 -10.64 10.32
N ARG A 79 -4.26 -11.18 11.17
CA ARG A 79 -3.86 -11.57 12.52
C ARG A 79 -2.73 -12.60 12.45
N SER A 80 -1.69 -12.38 13.25
CA SER A 80 -0.56 -13.28 13.39
C SER A 80 -0.35 -13.63 14.86
N TYR A 81 0.37 -14.73 15.09
CA TYR A 81 0.85 -15.17 16.41
C TYR A 81 2.38 -15.19 16.42
N SER A 82 2.99 -14.22 15.73
CA SER A 82 4.44 -14.13 15.56
C SER A 82 5.13 -13.89 16.90
N SER A 83 6.30 -14.50 17.10
CA SER A 83 7.21 -14.16 18.20
C SER A 83 7.91 -12.80 18.00
N TRP A 84 7.87 -12.26 16.78
CA TRP A 84 8.32 -10.90 16.47
C TRP A 84 7.18 -9.90 16.72
N SER A 85 7.36 -8.94 17.65
CA SER A 85 6.34 -7.93 18.00
C SER A 85 6.89 -6.61 18.51
#